data_AF-A0A8H7VAU4-F1
#
_entry.id   AF-A0A8H7VAU4-F1
#
_cell.length_a   1.000
_cell.length_b   1.000
_cell.length_c   1.000
_cell.angle_alpha   90.00
_cell.angle_beta   90.00
_cell.angle_gamma   90.00
#
_symmetry.space_group_name_H-M   'P 1'
#
loop_
_entity.id
_entity.type
_entity.pdbx_description
1 polymer ?
#
loop_
_entity_poly.entity_id
_entity_poly.type
_entity_poly.pdbx_seq_one_letter_code
_entity_poly.pdbx_strand_id
1 'polypeptide(L)'
;MRPDATITKIQQLKYGYNLRHGEVKTIGSTCDNHALAHDLFRVSVLAKDTLDHNKLSHALAFQIHGFKITFYMMTLQFTRIYTLFEIARMNFPRSLTEISTFLSLKNIKTLVFISEIFWSCCSPDSKPEVVKSRYHPTLETLYELVDGSKNRHRECSLHFEP
;
A
#
# COMPACT_ATOMS: atom_id res chain seq x y z
N MET A 1 -12.90 7.50 1.98
CA MET A 1 -11.60 7.61 2.69
C MET A 1 -10.58 8.28 1.79
N ARG A 2 -9.77 9.21 2.31
CA ARG A 2 -8.72 9.92 1.55
C ARG A 2 -7.33 9.44 2.03
N PRO A 3 -6.43 9.01 1.12
CA PRO A 3 -5.06 8.64 1.47
C PRO A 3 -4.15 9.86 1.65
N ASP A 4 -3.00 9.64 2.29
CA ASP A 4 -1.94 10.65 2.39
C ASP A 4 -1.21 10.86 1.06
N ALA A 5 -1.12 9.81 0.25
CA ALA A 5 -0.52 9.85 -1.08
C ALA A 5 -1.34 9.06 -2.12
N THR A 6 -1.46 9.61 -3.32
CA THR A 6 -2.07 8.97 -4.49
C THR A 6 -1.13 9.08 -5.68
N ILE A 7 -0.92 7.99 -6.42
CA ILE A 7 -0.27 8.02 -7.73
C ILE A 7 -1.32 7.73 -8.79
N THR A 8 -1.44 8.65 -9.76
CA THR A 8 -2.43 8.60 -10.83
C THR A 8 -1.72 8.61 -12.18
N LYS A 9 -2.24 7.85 -13.14
CA LYS A 9 -1.75 7.89 -14.52
C LYS A 9 -2.26 9.16 -15.20
N ILE A 10 -1.38 9.93 -15.84
CA ILE A 10 -1.81 11.05 -16.69
C ILE A 10 -1.81 10.58 -18.15
N GLN A 11 -2.94 10.73 -18.84
CA GLN A 11 -3.08 10.43 -20.27
C GLN A 11 -3.59 11.67 -21.00
N GLN A 12 -2.82 12.16 -21.98
CA GLN A 12 -3.18 13.32 -22.80
C GLN A 12 -3.64 14.54 -21.98
N LEU A 13 -2.86 14.90 -20.95
CA LEU A 13 -3.15 16.01 -20.02
C LEU A 13 -4.43 15.86 -19.17
N LYS A 14 -5.06 14.67 -19.18
CA LYS A 14 -6.17 14.33 -18.28
C LYS A 14 -5.70 13.34 -17.23
N TYR A 15 -6.22 13.50 -16.01
CA TYR A 15 -6.08 12.48 -14.98
C TYR A 15 -6.83 11.22 -15.44
N GLY A 16 -6.08 10.13 -15.57
CA GLY A 16 -6.60 8.79 -15.75
C GLY A 16 -6.95 8.17 -14.40
N TYR A 17 -6.83 6.85 -14.32
CA TYR A 17 -7.14 6.12 -13.09
C TYR A 17 -6.00 6.17 -12.06
N ASN A 18 -6.40 6.09 -10.78
CA ASN A 18 -5.48 5.92 -9.67
C ASN A 18 -4.85 4.53 -9.74
N LEU A 19 -3.55 4.45 -9.46
CA LEU A 19 -2.76 3.23 -9.56
C LEU A 19 -2.18 2.79 -8.20
N ARG A 20 -2.02 3.74 -7.28
CA ARG A 20 -1.36 3.51 -6.00
C ARG A 20 -1.88 4.45 -4.94
N HIS A 21 -1.92 3.95 -3.72
CA HIS A 21 -2.17 4.76 -2.53
C HIS A 21 -1.09 4.53 -1.48
N GLY A 22 -0.89 5.51 -0.61
CA GLY A 22 0.03 5.41 0.51
C GLY A 22 -0.46 6.15 1.75
N GLU A 23 0.01 5.67 2.89
CA GLU A 23 -0.22 6.23 4.22
C GLU A 23 1.13 6.56 4.86
N VAL A 24 1.21 7.67 5.59
CA VAL A 24 2.45 8.22 6.16
C VAL A 24 2.23 8.57 7.62
N LYS A 25 3.10 8.05 8.48
CA LYS A 25 3.09 8.36 9.91
C LYS A 25 4.49 8.68 10.43
N THR A 26 4.62 9.78 11.17
CA THR A 26 5.87 10.19 11.80
C THR A 26 6.16 9.35 13.04
N ILE A 27 7.44 9.25 13.42
CA ILE A 27 7.83 8.68 14.71
C ILE A 27 7.43 9.69 15.78
N GLY A 28 6.48 9.32 16.64
CA GLY A 28 5.97 10.18 17.71
C GLY A 28 5.41 9.36 18.88
N SER A 29 5.26 10.00 20.04
CA SER A 29 4.80 9.36 21.29
C SER A 29 3.39 8.77 21.24
N THR A 30 2.62 9.10 20.20
CA THR A 30 1.26 8.59 19.94
C THR A 30 1.19 7.56 18.81
N CYS A 31 2.32 7.20 18.18
CA CYS A 31 2.38 6.17 17.15
C CYS A 31 2.66 4.82 17.81
N ASP A 32 1.62 4.01 17.97
CA ASP A 32 1.73 2.62 18.44
C ASP A 32 1.44 1.63 17.30
N ASN A 33 1.66 0.34 17.56
CA ASN A 33 1.39 -0.71 16.58
C ASN A 33 -0.09 -0.75 16.15
N HIS A 34 -1.01 -0.27 17.00
CA HIS A 34 -2.42 -0.18 16.64
C HIS A 34 -2.64 0.88 15.55
N ALA A 35 -2.02 2.05 15.69
CA ALA A 35 -2.05 3.11 14.69
C ALA A 35 -1.43 2.66 13.35
N LEU A 36 -0.33 1.91 13.40
CA LEU A 36 0.31 1.35 12.20
C LEU A 36 -0.54 0.25 11.56
N ALA A 37 -1.16 -0.62 12.35
CA ALA A 37 -2.09 -1.63 11.86
C ALA A 37 -3.33 -1.01 11.22
N HIS A 38 -3.83 0.09 11.79
CA HIS A 38 -4.94 0.83 11.22
C HIS A 38 -4.58 1.46 9.87
N ASP A 39 -3.40 2.06 9.73
CA ASP A 39 -2.94 2.60 8.45
C ASP A 39 -2.69 1.48 7.42
N LEU A 40 -2.15 0.33 7.84
CA LEU A 40 -1.98 -0.84 6.97
C LEU A 40 -3.35 -1.34 6.48
N PHE A 41 -4.35 -1.39 7.36
CA PHE A 41 -5.71 -1.76 7.00
C PHE A 41 -6.32 -0.77 6.00
N ARG A 42 -6.17 0.54 6.25
CA ARG A 42 -6.63 1.59 5.34
C ARG A 42 -6.02 1.48 3.96
N VAL A 43 -4.70 1.34 3.87
CA VAL A 43 -4.00 1.19 2.58
C VAL A 43 -4.38 -0.11 1.88
N SER A 44 -4.68 -1.18 2.63
CA SER A 44 -5.19 -2.45 2.09
C SER A 44 -6.54 -2.25 1.40
N VAL A 45 -7.49 -1.56 2.06
CA VAL A 45 -8.82 -1.27 1.50
C VAL A 45 -8.69 -0.39 0.25
N LEU A 46 -7.85 0.65 0.31
CA LEU A 46 -7.60 1.52 -0.85
C LEU A 46 -6.99 0.75 -2.03
N ALA A 47 -6.03 -0.16 -1.78
CA ALA A 47 -5.43 -0.98 -2.82
C ALA A 47 -6.43 -1.96 -3.43
N LYS A 48 -7.26 -2.59 -2.59
CA LYS A 48 -8.37 -3.44 -3.03
C LYS A 48 -9.34 -2.68 -3.92
N ASP A 49 -9.82 -1.52 -3.48
CA ASP A 49 -10.77 -0.71 -4.25
C ASP A 49 -10.17 -0.24 -5.58
N THR A 50 -8.87 0.07 -5.61
CA THR A 50 -8.13 0.41 -6.83
C THR A 50 -8.10 -0.76 -7.81
N LEU A 51 -7.79 -1.95 -7.30
CA LEU A 51 -7.79 -3.19 -8.08
C LEU A 51 -9.18 -3.45 -8.67
N ASP A 52 -10.22 -3.36 -7.83
CA ASP A 52 -11.60 -3.63 -8.22
C ASP A 52 -12.14 -2.61 -9.21
N HIS A 53 -11.91 -1.32 -9.00
CA HIS A 53 -12.44 -0.25 -9.86
C HIS A 53 -11.78 -0.28 -11.24
N ASN A 54 -10.45 -0.43 -11.26
CA ASN A 54 -9.67 -0.34 -12.50
C ASN A 54 -9.43 -1.71 -13.17
N LYS A 55 -9.99 -2.78 -12.59
CA LYS A 55 -9.84 -4.17 -13.06
C LYS A 55 -8.38 -4.56 -13.23
N LEU A 56 -7.54 -4.18 -12.27
CA LEU A 56 -6.10 -4.47 -12.31
C LEU A 56 -5.84 -5.92 -11.93
N SER A 57 -4.75 -6.49 -12.47
CA SER A 57 -4.23 -7.75 -11.94
C SER A 57 -3.66 -7.57 -10.54
N HIS A 58 -2.99 -6.43 -10.32
CA HIS A 58 -2.41 -6.05 -9.05
C HIS A 58 -2.55 -4.54 -8.79
N ALA A 59 -2.55 -4.16 -7.51
CA ALA A 59 -2.44 -2.75 -7.10
C ALA A 59 -1.26 -2.58 -6.13
N LEU A 60 -0.44 -1.56 -6.38
CA LEU A 60 0.66 -1.22 -5.50
C LEU A 60 0.16 -0.36 -4.33
N ALA A 61 0.71 -0.58 -3.14
CA ALA A 61 0.47 0.20 -1.94
C ALA A 61 1.78 0.47 -1.21
N PHE A 62 1.78 1.45 -0.32
CA PHE A 62 2.92 1.65 0.57
C PHE A 62 2.54 2.30 1.89
N GLN A 63 3.36 2.04 2.89
CA GLN A 63 3.25 2.65 4.20
C GLN A 63 4.61 3.21 4.60
N ILE A 64 4.62 4.47 5.06
CA ILE A 64 5.81 5.11 5.60
C ILE A 64 5.64 5.26 7.11
N HIS A 65 6.62 4.75 7.87
CA HIS A 65 6.74 4.96 9.30
C HIS A 65 8.09 5.61 9.60
N GLY A 66 8.07 6.88 10.02
CA GLY A 66 9.27 7.69 10.13
C GLY A 66 9.98 7.83 8.78
N PHE A 67 11.18 7.27 8.70
CA PHE A 67 11.97 7.22 7.46
C PHE A 67 11.92 5.85 6.78
N LYS A 68 11.20 4.88 7.33
CA LYS A 68 11.08 3.53 6.77
C LYS A 68 9.87 3.47 5.84
N ILE A 69 10.08 3.10 4.58
CA ILE A 69 9.01 2.86 3.62
C ILE A 69 8.91 1.35 3.34
N THR A 70 7.69 0.82 3.44
CA THR A 70 7.36 -0.56 3.07
C THR A 70 6.40 -0.53 1.89
N PHE A 71 6.72 -1.30 0.85
CA PHE A 71 5.93 -1.43 -0.37
C PHE A 71 5.18 -2.76 -0.34
N TYR A 72 3.92 -2.72 -0.72
CA TYR A 72 3.05 -3.88 -0.75
C TYR A 72 2.37 -4.04 -2.11
N MET A 73 2.05 -5.27 -2.47
CA MET A 73 1.25 -5.61 -3.65
C MET A 73 -0.06 -6.26 -3.21
N MET A 74 -1.17 -5.76 -3.74
CA MET A 74 -2.50 -6.31 -3.58
C MET A 74 -2.87 -7.13 -4.81
N THR A 75 -3.43 -8.33 -4.61
CA THR A 75 -3.99 -9.16 -5.70
C THR A 75 -5.28 -9.86 -5.28
N LEU A 76 -6.16 -10.12 -6.24
CA LEU A 76 -7.34 -10.97 -6.08
C LEU A 76 -6.97 -12.42 -6.44
N GLN A 77 -6.42 -13.14 -5.46
CA GLN A 77 -5.87 -14.47 -5.66
C GLN A 77 -6.97 -15.49 -5.98
N PHE A 78 -8.09 -15.44 -5.25
CA PHE A 78 -9.27 -16.29 -5.48
C PHE A 78 -10.55 -15.45 -5.40
N THR A 79 -11.68 -16.04 -5.75
CA THR A 79 -13.00 -15.38 -5.65
C THR A 79 -13.19 -14.81 -4.24
N ARG A 80 -13.29 -13.47 -4.15
CA ARG A 80 -13.45 -12.68 -2.92
C ARG A 80 -12.29 -12.76 -1.92
N ILE A 81 -11.18 -13.42 -2.25
CA ILE A 81 -10.00 -13.53 -1.38
C ILE A 81 -8.88 -12.66 -1.94
N TYR A 82 -8.57 -11.61 -1.19
CA TYR A 82 -7.53 -10.65 -1.51
C TYR A 82 -6.31 -10.88 -0.65
N THR A 83 -5.13 -10.75 -1.27
CA THR A 83 -3.85 -10.91 -0.59
C THR A 83 -3.06 -9.63 -0.75
N LEU A 84 -2.72 -8.99 0.37
CA LEU A 84 -1.72 -7.94 0.44
C LEU A 84 -0.42 -8.53 0.99
N PHE A 85 0.68 -8.38 0.27
CA PHE A 85 1.99 -8.89 0.69
C PHE A 85 3.09 -7.86 0.48
N GLU A 86 4.07 -7.86 1.38
CA GLU A 86 5.25 -6.99 1.28
C GLU A 86 6.16 -7.44 0.14
N ILE A 87 6.61 -6.49 -0.68
CA ILE A 87 7.56 -6.76 -1.79
C ILE A 87 8.92 -6.14 -1.58
N ALA A 88 9.00 -5.06 -0.79
CA ALA A 88 10.24 -4.35 -0.54
C ALA A 88 10.12 -3.42 0.66
N ARG A 89 11.25 -3.18 1.30
CA ARG A 89 11.40 -2.20 2.38
C ARG A 89 12.72 -1.47 2.25
N MET A 90 12.71 -0.16 2.51
CA MET A 90 13.91 0.67 2.50
C MET A 90 13.78 1.85 3.47
N ASN A 91 14.90 2.50 3.77
CA ASN A 91 14.94 3.71 4.59
C ASN A 91 15.24 4.92 3.71
N PHE A 92 14.47 5.99 3.86
CA PHE A 92 14.78 7.32 3.38
C PHE A 92 15.96 7.92 4.16
N PRO A 93 16.77 8.77 3.53
CA PRO A 93 17.88 9.42 4.21
C PRO A 93 17.32 10.42 5.22
N ARG A 94 17.85 10.39 6.45
CA ARG A 94 17.48 11.33 7.53
C ARG A 94 18.19 12.66 7.43
N SER A 95 19.28 12.70 6.65
CA SER A 95 20.09 13.89 6.44
C SER A 95 20.88 13.78 5.12
N LEU A 96 21.53 14.88 4.72
CA LEU A 96 22.36 14.91 3.50
C LEU A 96 23.50 13.88 3.54
N THR A 97 24.03 13.55 4.73
CA THR A 97 25.13 12.59 4.86
C THR A 97 24.69 11.15 4.57
N GLU A 98 23.40 10.85 4.75
CA GLU A 98 22.82 9.53 4.47
C GLU A 98 22.40 9.36 3.00
N ILE A 99 22.48 10.40 2.15
CA ILE A 99 22.07 10.33 0.74
C ILE A 99 22.91 9.31 -0.03
N SER A 100 24.22 9.24 0.21
CA SER A 100 25.09 8.27 -0.48
C SER A 100 24.69 6.83 -0.15
N THR A 101 24.28 6.57 1.10
CA THR A 101 23.73 5.28 1.52
C THR A 101 22.36 5.02 0.89
N PHE A 102 21.50 6.05 0.81
CA PHE A 102 20.21 5.95 0.13
C PHE A 102 20.37 5.61 -1.35
N LEU A 103 21.34 6.20 -2.04
CA LEU A 103 21.69 5.94 -3.43
C LEU A 103 22.62 4.73 -3.62
N SER A 104 22.75 3.87 -2.61
CA SER A 104 23.51 2.63 -2.75
C SER A 104 22.92 1.74 -3.84
N LEU A 105 23.78 0.91 -4.45
CA LEU A 105 23.36 -0.03 -5.48
C LEU A 105 22.23 -0.96 -5.01
N LYS A 106 22.19 -1.31 -3.71
CA LYS A 106 21.10 -2.09 -3.11
C LYS A 106 19.76 -1.37 -3.26
N ASN A 107 19.67 -0.13 -2.79
CA ASN A 107 18.43 0.65 -2.82
C ASN A 107 18.02 1.00 -4.25
N ILE A 108 18.97 1.31 -5.13
CA ILE A 108 18.68 1.53 -6.55
C ILE A 108 18.10 0.26 -7.18
N LYS A 109 18.70 -0.91 -6.95
CA LYS A 109 18.15 -2.19 -7.44
C LYS A 109 16.75 -2.45 -6.89
N THR A 110 16.50 -2.16 -5.61
CA THR A 110 15.18 -2.27 -5.01
C THR A 110 14.16 -1.33 -5.68
N LEU A 111 14.53 -0.08 -5.94
CA LEU A 111 13.66 0.88 -6.62
C LEU A 111 13.38 0.49 -8.08
N VAL A 112 14.39 -0.01 -8.80
CA VAL A 112 14.23 -0.55 -10.15
C VAL A 112 13.27 -1.74 -10.14
N PHE A 113 13.47 -2.70 -9.23
CA PHE A 113 12.56 -3.84 -9.05
C PHE A 113 11.12 -3.40 -8.79
N ILE A 114 10.88 -2.48 -7.83
CA ILE A 114 9.54 -1.96 -7.56
C ILE A 114 8.93 -1.30 -8.81
N SER A 115 9.74 -0.53 -9.55
CA SER A 115 9.31 0.12 -10.79
C SER A 115 8.92 -0.91 -11.85
N GLU A 116 9.75 -1.93 -12.07
CA GLU A 116 9.48 -3.00 -13.05
C GLU A 116 8.20 -3.77 -12.73
N ILE A 117 8.00 -4.18 -11.47
CA ILE A 117 6.77 -4.86 -11.05
C ILE A 117 5.57 -3.95 -11.19
N PHE A 118 5.71 -2.66 -10.83
CA PHE A 118 4.63 -1.69 -10.97
C PHE A 118 4.17 -1.60 -12.44
N TRP A 119 5.09 -1.39 -13.37
CA TRP A 119 4.75 -1.24 -14.78
C TRP A 119 4.26 -2.54 -15.43
N SER A 120 4.79 -3.69 -15.00
CA SER A 120 4.40 -4.99 -15.57
C SER A 120 3.08 -5.52 -14.98
N CYS A 121 2.85 -5.37 -13.67
CA CYS A 121 1.74 -6.00 -12.97
C CYS A 121 0.56 -5.06 -12.65
N CYS A 122 0.79 -3.76 -12.48
CA CYS A 122 -0.27 -2.78 -12.14
C CYS A 122 -0.94 -2.23 -13.41
N SER A 123 -1.32 -3.13 -14.30
CA SER A 123 -2.07 -2.84 -15.52
C SER A 123 -3.45 -3.52 -15.48
N PRO A 124 -4.43 -3.01 -16.26
CA PRO A 124 -5.70 -3.70 -16.41
C PRO A 124 -5.48 -5.15 -16.82
N ASP A 125 -6.19 -6.07 -16.18
CA ASP A 125 -6.07 -7.50 -16.47
C ASP A 125 -6.45 -7.76 -17.93
N SER A 126 -5.73 -8.66 -18.59
CA SER A 126 -6.06 -9.18 -19.91
C SER A 126 -7.51 -9.70 -20.04
N LYS A 127 -8.11 -10.11 -18.91
CA LYS A 127 -9.46 -10.66 -18.79
C LYS A 127 -10.23 -9.91 -17.69
N PRO A 128 -10.68 -8.66 -17.94
CA PRO A 128 -11.33 -7.83 -16.92
C PRO A 128 -12.64 -8.45 -16.40
N GLU A 129 -13.30 -9.29 -17.20
CA GLU A 129 -14.52 -10.01 -16.81
C GLU A 129 -14.26 -11.05 -15.70
N VAL A 130 -13.05 -11.63 -15.66
CA VAL A 130 -12.64 -12.56 -14.59
C VAL A 130 -12.41 -11.81 -13.27
N VAL A 131 -11.94 -10.56 -13.33
CA VAL A 131 -11.86 -9.71 -12.13
C VAL A 131 -13.27 -9.33 -11.69
N LYS A 132 -14.14 -8.92 -12.62
CA LYS A 132 -15.55 -8.56 -12.35
C LYS A 132 -16.35 -9.68 -11.69
N SER A 133 -16.16 -10.93 -12.10
CA SER A 133 -16.89 -12.07 -11.54
C SER A 133 -16.37 -12.50 -10.16
N ARG A 134 -15.11 -12.19 -9.84
CA ARG A 134 -14.45 -12.64 -8.61
C ARG A 134 -14.42 -11.60 -7.50
N TYR A 135 -14.47 -10.31 -7.82
CA TYR A 135 -14.33 -9.25 -6.82
C TYR A 135 -15.57 -9.16 -5.91
N HIS A 136 -15.40 -8.51 -4.76
CA HIS A 136 -16.51 -8.20 -3.86
C HIS A 136 -16.45 -6.74 -3.45
N PRO A 137 -17.55 -5.97 -3.51
CA PRO A 137 -17.57 -4.60 -3.02
C PRO A 137 -17.07 -4.52 -1.57
N THR A 138 -16.32 -3.47 -1.25
CA THR A 138 -15.93 -3.18 0.13
C THR A 138 -17.19 -2.82 0.91
N LEU A 139 -17.36 -3.44 2.09
CA LEU A 139 -18.49 -3.15 2.96
C LEU A 139 -18.39 -1.71 3.49
N GLU A 140 -19.47 -0.95 3.40
CA GLU A 140 -19.48 0.46 3.84
C GLU A 140 -19.20 0.59 5.35
N THR A 141 -19.70 -0.36 6.15
CA THR A 141 -19.52 -0.43 7.61
C THR A 141 -18.24 -1.12 8.03
N LEU A 142 -17.32 -1.44 7.10
CA LEU A 142 -16.09 -2.18 7.42
C LEU A 142 -15.25 -1.47 8.49
N TYR A 143 -15.26 -0.13 8.52
CA TYR A 143 -14.57 0.66 9.54
C TYR A 143 -15.25 0.66 10.90
N GLU A 144 -16.56 0.42 10.95
CA GLU A 144 -17.31 0.32 12.21
C GLU A 144 -16.93 -0.96 12.98
N LEU A 145 -16.38 -1.96 12.29
CA LEU A 145 -15.83 -3.19 12.88
C LEU A 145 -14.48 -2.95 13.59
N VAL A 146 -13.85 -1.79 13.36
CA VAL A 146 -12.62 -1.41 14.06
C VAL A 146 -13.03 -0.85 15.43
N ASP A 147 -12.88 -1.68 16.46
CA ASP A 147 -13.15 -1.30 17.85
C ASP A 147 -12.30 -0.11 18.29
N GLY A 148 -12.94 1.05 18.47
CA GLY A 148 -12.32 2.29 18.94
C GLY A 148 -11.89 2.28 20.41
N SER A 149 -12.30 1.26 21.18
CA SER A 149 -11.93 1.08 22.59
C SER A 149 -10.73 0.15 22.81
N LYS A 150 -10.18 -0.43 21.74
CA LYS A 150 -9.05 -1.35 21.84
C LYS A 150 -7.86 -0.70 22.54
N ASN A 151 -7.41 -1.36 23.60
CA ASN A 151 -6.24 -0.94 24.35
C ASN A 151 -5.00 -0.92 23.45
N ARG A 152 -4.43 0.26 23.23
CA ARG A 152 -3.15 0.48 22.53
C ARG A 152 -1.96 -0.32 23.07
N HIS A 153 -2.04 -0.79 24.31
CA HIS A 153 -1.02 -1.62 24.96
C HIS A 153 -1.21 -3.12 24.71
N ARG A 154 -2.27 -3.53 24.00
CA ARG A 154 -2.49 -4.94 23.65
C ARG A 154 -1.49 -5.35 22.56
N GLU A 155 -0.98 -6.56 22.68
CA GLU A 155 0.01 -7.09 21.75
C GLU A 155 -0.52 -7.11 20.31
N CYS A 156 0.24 -6.54 19.38
CA CYS A 156 -0.09 -6.54 17.96
C CYS A 156 0.69 -7.67 17.30
N SER A 157 -0.02 -8.63 16.69
CA SER A 157 0.59 -9.74 15.95
C SER A 157 1.31 -9.30 14.67
N LEU A 158 1.13 -8.04 14.24
CA LEU A 158 1.86 -7.47 13.12
C LEU A 158 3.18 -6.90 13.63
N HIS A 159 4.28 -7.44 13.12
CA HIS A 159 5.62 -6.95 13.41
C HIS A 159 6.00 -5.84 12.45
N PHE A 160 5.95 -4.60 12.94
CA PHE A 160 6.36 -3.42 12.17
C PHE A 160 7.86 -3.09 12.28
N GLU A 161 8.61 -3.84 13.11
CA GLU A 161 10.02 -3.69 13.54
C GLU A 161 10.54 -2.25 13.74
N PRO A 162 11.15 -1.92 14.91
CA PRO A 162 11.82 -0.64 15.11
C PRO A 162 12.95 -0.39 14.10
#